data_AF-A0A212JWR0-F1
#
_entry.id   AF-A0A212JWR0-F1
#
_cell.length_a   1.000
_cell.length_b   1.000
_cell.length_c   1.000
_cell.angle_alpha   90.00
_cell.angle_beta   90.00
_cell.angle_gamma   90.00
#
_symmetry.space_group_name_H-M   'P 1'
#
loop_
_entity.id
_entity.type
_entity.pdbx_description
1 polymer ?
#
loop_
_entity_poly.entity_id
_entity_poly.type
_entity_poly.pdbx_seq_one_letter_code
_entity_poly.pdbx_strand_id
1 'polypeptide(L)'
;MKKILLMLCLVALITGCSKDDETSAYSEKQQKALSVFNGSFADYQYSNLGDQSGSNLLGDPDIINFGTQYDEPLELRVDDYMNGSKYMGEAHGECLYRTFVVDEYEDIACYYKVAYDASALTLYRKSNKEQYHHYTLSIDSPTEFKLYQKGLSLPYIFKKQ
;
A
#
# COMPACT_ATOMS: atom_id res chain seq x y z
N MET A 1 57.70 47.49 -8.13
CA MET A 1 56.73 48.61 -8.21
C MET A 1 55.61 48.23 -9.16
N LYS A 2 54.36 48.51 -8.75
CA LYS A 2 53.10 48.63 -9.51
C LYS A 2 52.55 47.37 -10.24
N LYS A 3 51.56 46.75 -9.58
CA LYS A 3 50.59 45.80 -10.14
C LYS A 3 49.69 46.54 -11.14
N ILE A 4 49.54 45.99 -12.34
CA ILE A 4 48.61 46.46 -13.36
C ILE A 4 47.33 45.64 -13.28
N LEU A 5 46.23 46.39 -13.28
CA LEU A 5 44.82 46.06 -13.21
C LEU A 5 44.30 45.70 -14.63
N LEU A 6 43.56 44.61 -14.80
CA LEU A 6 42.17 44.55 -15.33
C LEU A 6 41.81 43.16 -15.86
N MET A 7 40.61 42.69 -15.45
CA MET A 7 39.60 41.95 -16.22
C MET A 7 40.06 40.82 -17.16
N LEU A 8 39.71 39.58 -16.81
CA LEU A 8 39.16 38.64 -17.78
C LEU A 8 38.30 37.56 -17.08
N CYS A 9 37.09 37.35 -17.60
CA CYS A 9 36.22 36.16 -17.46
C CYS A 9 35.71 35.86 -16.03
N LEU A 10 34.49 36.22 -15.62
CA LEU A 10 33.20 35.89 -16.24
C LEU A 10 33.11 34.46 -16.80
N VAL A 11 33.61 33.44 -16.08
CA VAL A 11 33.22 32.04 -16.28
C VAL A 11 33.29 31.29 -14.93
N ALA A 12 32.20 31.32 -14.17
CA ALA A 12 31.82 30.26 -13.22
C ALA A 12 30.34 30.42 -12.82
N LEU A 13 29.48 30.69 -13.80
CA LEU A 13 28.03 30.57 -13.70
C LEU A 13 27.65 29.10 -13.91
N ILE A 14 28.03 28.17 -13.04
CA ILE A 14 27.33 26.87 -12.90
C ILE A 14 27.57 26.24 -11.52
N THR A 15 27.25 26.92 -10.42
CA THR A 15 26.77 26.17 -9.25
C THR A 15 25.34 25.76 -9.57
N GLY A 16 25.23 24.72 -10.40
CA GLY A 16 23.97 24.08 -10.71
C GLY A 16 23.30 23.68 -9.42
N CYS A 17 22.02 23.99 -9.35
CA CYS A 17 21.09 23.48 -8.37
C CYS A 17 21.19 21.94 -8.35
N SER A 18 21.96 21.36 -7.43
CA SER A 18 21.59 20.05 -6.90
C SER A 18 20.58 20.35 -5.80
N LYS A 19 19.34 20.61 -6.20
CA LYS A 19 18.24 20.13 -5.37
C LYS A 19 18.45 18.62 -5.42
N ASP A 20 18.89 18.06 -4.31
CA ASP A 20 18.80 16.63 -4.09
C ASP A 20 17.31 16.29 -4.24
N ASP A 21 16.91 15.98 -5.47
CA ASP A 21 15.66 15.29 -5.73
C ASP A 21 15.88 13.92 -5.09
N GLU A 22 15.47 13.80 -3.82
CA GLU A 22 15.34 12.51 -3.17
C GLU A 22 14.55 11.63 -4.12
N THR A 23 15.26 10.69 -4.73
CA THR A 23 14.68 9.83 -5.76
C THR A 23 13.83 8.82 -5.01
N SER A 24 12.56 9.16 -4.78
CA SER A 24 11.62 8.28 -4.08
C SER A 24 11.58 6.90 -4.77
N ALA A 25 11.61 5.84 -3.96
CA ALA A 25 11.49 4.47 -4.44
C ALA A 25 10.12 4.16 -5.09
N TYR A 26 9.11 5.00 -4.83
CA TYR A 26 7.76 4.87 -5.36
C TYR A 26 7.47 5.90 -6.45
N SER A 27 6.63 5.52 -7.43
CA SER A 27 6.11 6.45 -8.43
C SER A 27 5.23 7.54 -7.79
N GLU A 28 5.09 8.72 -8.39
CA GLU A 28 4.22 9.78 -7.87
C GLU A 28 2.78 9.29 -7.61
N LYS A 29 2.24 8.48 -8.55
CA LYS A 29 0.88 7.94 -8.43
C LYS A 29 0.77 6.93 -7.28
N GLN A 30 1.81 6.12 -7.11
CA GLN A 30 1.90 5.15 -6.03
C GLN A 30 2.08 5.84 -4.68
N GLN A 31 2.92 6.88 -4.57
CA GLN A 31 3.06 7.71 -3.36
C GLN A 31 1.71 8.30 -2.94
N LYS A 32 0.96 8.87 -3.89
CA LYS A 32 -0.38 9.41 -3.63
C LYS A 32 -1.33 8.32 -3.13
N ALA A 33 -1.30 7.13 -3.73
CA ALA A 33 -2.11 6.00 -3.24
C ALA A 33 -1.68 5.54 -1.84
N LEU A 34 -0.39 5.38 -1.59
CA LEU A 34 0.17 4.99 -0.30
C LEU A 34 -0.22 5.96 0.82
N SER A 35 -0.28 7.27 0.55
CA SER A 35 -0.73 8.28 1.52
C SER A 35 -2.16 8.07 2.05
N VAL A 36 -3.01 7.35 1.29
CA VAL A 36 -4.36 6.97 1.72
C VAL A 36 -4.30 5.86 2.77
N PHE A 37 -3.34 4.94 2.64
CA PHE A 37 -3.22 3.73 3.46
C PHE A 37 -2.53 4.02 4.80
N ASN A 38 -3.17 4.84 5.62
CA ASN A 38 -2.84 5.02 7.02
C ASN A 38 -4.09 4.92 7.91
N GLY A 39 -3.96 4.16 9.00
CA GLY A 39 -5.03 3.96 9.98
C GLY A 39 -6.06 2.90 9.57
N SER A 40 -7.21 2.95 10.22
CA SER A 40 -8.25 1.93 10.11
C SER A 40 -9.29 2.26 9.06
N PHE A 41 -9.65 1.27 8.25
CA PHE A 41 -10.72 1.33 7.27
C PHE A 41 -11.66 0.14 7.47
N ALA A 42 -12.96 0.37 7.44
CA ALA A 42 -13.97 -0.70 7.52
C ALA A 42 -14.77 -0.77 6.21
N ASP A 43 -15.08 -1.98 5.77
CA ASP A 43 -15.98 -2.18 4.63
C ASP A 43 -17.42 -1.80 5.01
N TYR A 44 -18.06 -0.92 4.26
CA TYR A 44 -19.47 -0.60 4.52
C TYR A 44 -20.44 -1.29 3.57
N GLN A 45 -19.97 -1.93 2.49
CA GLN A 45 -20.89 -2.49 1.50
C GLN A 45 -21.53 -3.78 1.98
N TYR A 46 -20.75 -4.73 2.49
CA TYR A 46 -21.28 -6.02 2.93
C TYR A 46 -21.87 -5.98 4.33
N SER A 47 -21.39 -5.09 5.20
CA SER A 47 -21.99 -4.88 6.53
C SER A 47 -23.41 -4.33 6.47
N ASN A 48 -23.73 -3.45 5.51
CA ASN A 48 -25.08 -2.90 5.36
C ASN A 48 -26.08 -3.87 4.67
N LEU A 49 -25.62 -5.01 4.14
CA LEU A 49 -26.53 -6.08 3.73
C LEU A 49 -27.16 -6.77 4.96
N GLY A 50 -26.55 -6.57 6.13
CA GLY A 50 -27.00 -6.98 7.46
C GLY A 50 -28.11 -6.13 8.09
N ASP A 51 -28.89 -5.34 7.36
CA ASP A 51 -30.09 -4.68 7.95
C ASP A 51 -31.42 -5.31 7.49
N GLN A 52 -31.37 -6.41 6.73
CA GLN A 52 -32.54 -7.21 6.37
C GLN A 52 -32.77 -8.34 7.38
N SER A 53 -34.02 -8.58 7.79
CA SER A 53 -34.40 -9.68 8.68
C SER A 53 -33.80 -11.03 8.22
N GLY A 54 -32.84 -11.57 9.00
CA GLY A 54 -31.97 -12.70 8.61
C GLY A 54 -30.46 -12.37 8.62
N SER A 55 -30.15 -11.10 8.84
CA SER A 55 -28.84 -10.42 8.81
C SER A 55 -27.72 -10.96 9.70
N ASN A 56 -28.03 -11.56 10.85
CA ASN A 56 -27.03 -12.03 11.82
C ASN A 56 -26.05 -13.07 11.24
N LEU A 57 -26.25 -13.49 9.99
CA LEU A 57 -25.40 -14.39 9.21
C LEU A 57 -24.25 -13.69 8.48
N LEU A 58 -24.21 -12.35 8.41
CA LEU A 58 -23.22 -11.61 7.59
C LEU A 58 -22.05 -10.98 8.36
N GLY A 59 -22.03 -11.06 9.70
CA GLY A 59 -20.91 -10.58 10.54
C GLY A 59 -20.73 -9.05 10.57
N ASP A 60 -19.86 -8.54 11.45
CA ASP A 60 -19.40 -7.15 11.36
C ASP A 60 -18.54 -6.96 10.11
N PRO A 61 -18.37 -5.71 9.62
CA PRO A 61 -17.54 -5.45 8.47
C PRO A 61 -16.11 -5.94 8.60
N ASP A 62 -15.54 -6.38 7.47
CA ASP A 62 -14.10 -6.55 7.34
C ASP A 62 -13.40 -5.21 7.60
N ILE A 63 -12.26 -5.27 8.32
CA ILE A 63 -11.47 -4.09 8.68
C ILE A 63 -10.03 -4.29 8.22
N ILE A 64 -9.47 -3.26 7.59
CA ILE A 64 -8.03 -3.18 7.31
C ILE A 64 -7.45 -2.04 8.15
N ASN A 65 -6.51 -2.38 9.02
CA ASN A 65 -5.72 -1.40 9.74
C ASN A 65 -4.33 -1.31 9.10
N PHE A 66 -4.06 -0.22 8.39
CA PHE A 66 -2.75 0.06 7.80
C PHE A 66 -1.83 0.67 8.85
N GLY A 67 -0.75 -0.04 9.16
CA GLY A 67 0.23 0.32 10.15
C GLY A 67 1.47 0.96 9.52
N THR A 68 2.61 0.29 9.68
CA THR A 68 3.90 0.77 9.19
C THR A 68 3.93 0.81 7.67
N GLN A 69 4.26 1.97 7.10
CA GLN A 69 4.64 2.10 5.69
C GLN A 69 6.17 2.17 5.60
N TYR A 70 6.76 1.51 4.60
CA TYR A 70 8.20 1.52 4.38
C TYR A 70 8.61 2.63 3.40
N ASP A 71 9.77 3.24 3.63
CA ASP A 71 10.35 4.25 2.73
C ASP A 71 10.80 3.62 1.40
N GLU A 72 11.25 2.37 1.45
CA GLU A 72 11.59 1.55 0.27
C GLU A 72 10.84 0.21 0.31
N PRO A 73 10.52 -0.39 -0.86
CA PRO A 73 9.89 -1.71 -0.92
C PRO A 73 10.70 -2.78 -0.17
N LEU A 74 10.05 -3.50 0.75
CA LEU A 74 10.61 -4.66 1.42
C LEU A 74 10.50 -5.89 0.51
N GLU A 75 11.62 -6.51 0.17
CA GLU A 75 11.62 -7.77 -0.57
C GLU A 75 11.11 -8.94 0.29
N LEU A 76 10.07 -9.62 -0.17
CA LEU A 76 9.51 -10.79 0.50
C LEU A 76 10.15 -12.06 -0.06
N ARG A 77 11.00 -12.71 0.74
CA ARG A 77 11.61 -14.00 0.41
C ARG A 77 11.34 -15.05 1.48
N VAL A 78 11.17 -16.30 1.10
CA VAL A 78 11.10 -17.46 2.01
C VAL A 78 12.29 -18.38 1.77
N ASP A 79 12.72 -19.11 2.79
CA ASP A 79 13.76 -20.12 2.64
C ASP A 79 13.29 -21.23 1.70
N ASP A 80 14.14 -21.61 0.76
CA ASP A 80 13.92 -22.74 -0.14
C ASP A 80 15.13 -23.64 -0.02
N TYR A 81 14.96 -24.82 0.58
CA TYR A 81 16.07 -25.74 0.84
C TYR A 81 16.86 -26.09 -0.42
N MET A 82 16.22 -26.17 -1.59
CA MET A 82 16.87 -26.53 -2.84
C MET A 82 17.55 -25.33 -3.52
N ASN A 83 17.02 -24.12 -3.33
CA ASN A 83 17.42 -22.93 -4.07
C ASN A 83 17.94 -21.77 -3.19
N GLY A 84 18.15 -22.02 -1.89
CA GLY A 84 18.50 -21.02 -0.86
C GLY A 84 17.29 -20.18 -0.43
N SER A 85 16.71 -19.41 -1.35
CA SER A 85 15.51 -18.61 -1.08
C SER A 85 14.64 -18.41 -2.31
N LYS A 86 13.33 -18.39 -2.09
CA LYS A 86 12.32 -18.12 -3.10
C LYS A 86 11.76 -16.72 -2.92
N TYR A 87 11.76 -15.94 -4.00
CA TYR A 87 11.09 -14.65 -4.06
C TYR A 87 9.57 -14.84 -4.09
N MET A 88 8.86 -14.13 -3.22
CA MET A 88 7.41 -14.17 -3.07
C MET A 88 6.73 -12.88 -3.52
N GLY A 89 7.46 -11.77 -3.53
CA GLY A 89 6.94 -10.46 -3.88
C GLY A 89 7.71 -9.34 -3.19
N GLU A 90 7.11 -8.17 -3.13
CA GLU A 90 7.60 -7.03 -2.37
C GLU A 90 6.42 -6.41 -1.62
N ALA A 91 6.72 -5.64 -0.57
CA ALA A 91 5.73 -4.98 0.27
C ALA A 91 6.09 -3.51 0.48
N HIS A 92 5.08 -2.65 0.56
CA HIS A 92 5.23 -1.21 0.80
C HIS A 92 4.84 -0.83 2.23
N GLY A 93 4.33 -1.79 2.99
CA GLY A 93 4.03 -1.64 4.40
C GLY A 93 3.33 -2.86 4.97
N GLU A 94 2.81 -2.69 6.18
CA GLU A 94 2.17 -3.71 7.00
C GLU A 94 0.74 -3.34 7.36
N CYS A 95 -0.09 -4.36 7.51
CA CYS A 95 -1.48 -4.22 7.91
C CYS A 95 -1.93 -5.32 8.86
N LEU A 96 -3.08 -5.10 9.49
CA LEU A 96 -3.89 -6.13 10.11
C LEU A 96 -5.22 -6.20 9.35
N TYR A 97 -5.54 -7.37 8.79
CA TYR A 97 -6.82 -7.64 8.13
C TYR A 97 -7.70 -8.43 9.09
N ARG A 98 -8.77 -7.82 9.59
CA ARG A 98 -9.79 -8.49 10.41
C ARG A 98 -10.94 -8.89 9.51
N THR A 99 -11.30 -10.16 9.56
CA THR A 99 -12.43 -10.70 8.80
C THR A 99 -13.23 -11.68 9.63
N PHE A 100 -14.52 -11.79 9.33
CA PHE A 100 -15.43 -12.70 10.01
C PHE A 100 -15.48 -14.04 9.26
N VAL A 101 -14.97 -15.10 9.87
CA VAL A 101 -14.94 -16.44 9.30
C VAL A 101 -15.65 -17.39 10.26
N VAL A 102 -16.86 -17.83 9.89
CA VAL A 102 -17.65 -18.87 10.60
C VAL A 102 -17.67 -18.66 12.11
N ASP A 103 -18.47 -17.70 12.56
CA ASP A 103 -18.76 -17.40 13.97
C ASP A 103 -17.59 -16.83 14.81
N GLU A 104 -16.41 -16.60 14.21
CA GLU A 104 -15.27 -15.96 14.89
C GLU A 104 -14.57 -14.91 14.00
N TYR A 105 -13.96 -13.91 14.66
CA TYR A 105 -13.08 -12.95 13.99
C TYR A 105 -11.66 -13.50 13.90
N GLU A 106 -11.11 -13.52 12.69
CA GLU A 106 -9.69 -13.80 12.46
C GLU A 106 -8.95 -12.48 12.20
N ASP A 107 -7.89 -12.25 13.00
CA ASP A 107 -6.94 -11.16 12.80
C ASP A 107 -5.71 -11.67 12.03
N ILE A 108 -5.59 -11.27 10.77
CA ILE A 108 -4.54 -11.72 9.87
C ILE A 108 -3.50 -10.61 9.71
N ALA A 109 -2.33 -10.80 10.32
CA ALA A 109 -1.19 -9.91 10.09
C ALA A 109 -0.72 -10.03 8.63
N CYS A 110 -0.69 -8.91 7.91
CA CYS A 110 -0.38 -8.84 6.49
C CYS A 110 0.74 -7.86 6.15
N TYR A 111 1.42 -8.12 5.05
CA TYR A 111 2.11 -7.12 4.26
C TYR A 111 1.17 -6.64 3.15
N TYR A 112 1.26 -5.38 2.73
CA TYR A 112 0.53 -4.87 1.58
C TYR A 112 1.45 -4.33 0.49
N LYS A 113 1.03 -4.48 -0.76
CA LYS A 113 1.66 -3.92 -1.96
C LYS A 113 0.63 -3.18 -2.78
N VAL A 114 1.00 -1.99 -3.23
CA VAL A 114 0.22 -1.19 -4.18
C VAL A 114 0.89 -1.26 -5.54
N ALA A 115 0.18 -1.57 -6.61
CA ALA A 115 0.78 -1.58 -7.95
C ALA A 115 1.39 -0.21 -8.31
N TYR A 116 2.39 -0.21 -9.20
CA TYR A 116 3.11 1.00 -9.63
C TYR A 116 2.17 2.11 -10.15
N ASP A 117 1.08 1.72 -10.81
CA ASP A 117 0.06 2.61 -11.36
C ASP A 117 -1.15 2.81 -10.43
N ALA A 118 -1.05 2.36 -9.18
CA ALA A 118 -2.11 2.37 -8.17
C ALA A 118 -3.41 1.67 -8.58
N SER A 119 -3.35 0.69 -9.48
CA SER A 119 -4.53 -0.05 -9.97
C SER A 119 -4.83 -1.34 -9.19
N ALA A 120 -3.94 -1.77 -8.29
CA ALA A 120 -4.13 -2.99 -7.52
C ALA A 120 -3.56 -2.88 -6.10
N LEU A 121 -4.21 -3.60 -5.18
CA LEU A 121 -3.75 -3.83 -3.82
C LEU A 121 -3.58 -5.34 -3.62
N THR A 122 -2.38 -5.77 -3.25
CA THR A 122 -2.08 -7.16 -2.90
C THR A 122 -1.77 -7.25 -1.42
N LEU A 123 -2.35 -8.24 -0.73
CA LEU A 123 -2.06 -8.58 0.64
C LEU A 123 -1.30 -9.90 0.69
N TYR A 124 -0.24 -9.97 1.50
CA TYR A 124 0.52 -11.19 1.76
C TYR A 124 0.43 -11.53 3.24
N ARG A 125 0.29 -12.80 3.62
CA ARG A 125 0.34 -13.19 5.03
C ARG A 125 1.74 -12.99 5.58
N LYS A 126 1.91 -12.36 6.75
CA LYS A 126 3.26 -12.21 7.35
C LYS A 126 3.87 -13.54 7.77
N SER A 127 3.05 -14.52 8.13
CA SER A 127 3.49 -15.83 8.63
C SER A 127 4.30 -16.63 7.62
N ASN A 128 3.88 -16.62 6.34
CA ASN A 128 4.49 -17.43 5.29
C ASN A 128 4.81 -16.66 4.00
N LYS A 129 4.51 -15.36 3.96
CA LYS A 129 4.73 -14.45 2.81
C LYS A 129 3.98 -14.86 1.54
N GLU A 130 3.02 -15.78 1.64
CA GLU A 130 2.16 -16.14 0.51
C GLU A 130 1.13 -15.04 0.26
N GLN A 131 0.76 -14.88 -1.01
CA GLN A 131 -0.32 -13.97 -1.39
C GLN A 131 -1.62 -14.44 -0.75
N TYR A 132 -2.22 -13.57 0.06
CA TYR A 132 -3.52 -13.80 0.68
C TYR A 132 -4.64 -13.33 -0.24
N HIS A 133 -4.59 -12.06 -0.64
CA HIS A 133 -5.58 -11.45 -1.54
C HIS A 133 -4.91 -10.60 -2.60
N HIS A 134 -5.56 -10.50 -3.75
CA HIS A 134 -5.20 -9.56 -4.81
C HIS A 134 -6.47 -8.92 -5.35
N TYR A 135 -6.54 -7.60 -5.26
CA TYR A 135 -7.70 -6.82 -5.65
C TYR A 135 -7.33 -5.83 -6.75
N THR A 136 -8.26 -5.59 -7.66
CA THR A 136 -8.25 -4.33 -8.41
C THR A 136 -8.62 -3.21 -7.43
N LEU A 137 -7.83 -2.15 -7.42
CA LEU A 137 -7.95 -1.00 -6.52
C LEU A 137 -8.52 0.19 -7.29
N SER A 138 -9.50 0.87 -6.69
CA SER A 138 -9.94 2.19 -7.10
C SER A 138 -9.97 3.10 -5.88
N ILE A 139 -9.24 4.21 -5.91
CA ILE A 139 -9.23 5.20 -4.82
C ILE A 139 -10.15 6.34 -5.22
N ASP A 140 -11.24 6.53 -4.47
CA ASP A 140 -12.20 7.60 -4.72
C ASP A 140 -11.79 8.89 -4.01
N SER A 141 -11.24 8.78 -2.80
CA SER A 141 -10.83 9.93 -1.97
C SER A 141 -9.74 9.54 -0.95
N PRO A 142 -9.15 10.50 -0.22
CA PRO A 142 -8.22 10.20 0.88
C PRO A 142 -8.80 9.36 2.03
N THR A 143 -10.12 9.19 2.08
CA THR A 143 -10.82 8.46 3.13
C THR A 143 -11.68 7.31 2.60
N GLU A 144 -11.62 7.00 1.30
CA GLU A 144 -12.46 5.97 0.68
C GLU A 144 -11.76 5.32 -0.52
N PHE A 145 -11.80 3.99 -0.56
CA PHE A 145 -11.36 3.21 -1.70
C PHE A 145 -12.21 1.93 -1.87
N LYS A 146 -12.16 1.38 -3.07
CA LYS A 146 -12.85 0.16 -3.48
C LYS A 146 -11.86 -0.93 -3.85
N LEU A 147 -12.16 -2.14 -3.38
CA LEU A 147 -11.42 -3.35 -3.72
C LEU A 147 -12.33 -4.29 -4.49
N TYR A 148 -11.96 -4.62 -5.72
CA TYR A 148 -12.69 -5.58 -6.55
C TYR A 148 -11.98 -6.92 -6.53
N GLN A 149 -12.69 -7.95 -6.10
CA GLN A 149 -12.20 -9.32 -6.10
C GLN A 149 -12.79 -10.08 -7.29
N LYS A 150 -11.95 -10.83 -8.01
CA LYS A 150 -12.40 -11.66 -9.12
C LYS A 150 -13.45 -12.67 -8.64
N GLY A 151 -14.60 -12.69 -9.32
CA GLY A 151 -15.71 -13.59 -9.01
C GLY A 151 -16.81 -12.99 -8.14
N LEU A 152 -16.59 -11.80 -7.57
CA LEU A 152 -17.65 -11.05 -6.88
C LEU A 152 -18.30 -10.02 -7.82
N SER A 153 -19.60 -9.82 -7.65
CA SER A 153 -20.40 -8.86 -8.43
C SER A 153 -20.31 -7.43 -7.89
N LEU A 154 -20.02 -7.28 -6.60
CA LEU A 154 -19.89 -6.01 -5.90
C LEU A 154 -18.46 -5.88 -5.35
N PRO A 155 -17.90 -4.65 -5.32
CA PRO A 155 -16.65 -4.42 -4.62
C PRO A 155 -16.83 -4.48 -3.10
N TYR A 156 -15.73 -4.54 -2.37
CA TYR A 156 -15.68 -4.06 -0.99
C TYR A 156 -15.45 -2.56 -1.03
N ILE A 157 -16.11 -1.79 -0.17
CA ILE A 157 -15.93 -0.35 -0.10
C ILE A 157 -15.47 0.04 1.29
N PHE A 158 -14.19 0.37 1.38
CA PHE A 158 -13.50 0.69 2.62
C PHE A 158 -13.54 2.19 2.88
N LYS A 159 -14.10 2.58 4.03
CA LYS A 159 -14.11 3.95 4.53
C LYS A 159 -13.24 4.09 5.76
N LYS A 160 -12.48 5.17 5.81
CA LYS A 160 -11.66 5.53 6.97
C LYS A 160 -12.55 5.73 8.19
N GLN A 161 -12.12 5.19 9.32
CA GLN A 161 -12.79 5.31 10.62
C GLN A 161 -12.33 6.56 11.38
#